data_AF-A0A9E7C343-F1
#
_entry.id   AF-A0A9E7C343-F1
#
_cell.length_a   1.000
_cell.length_b   1.000
_cell.length_c   1.000
_cell.angle_alpha   90.00
_cell.angle_beta   90.00
_cell.angle_gamma   90.00
#
_symmetry.space_group_name_H-M   'P 1'
#
loop_
_entity.id
_entity.type
_entity.pdbx_description
1 polymer ?
#
loop_
_entity_poly.entity_id
_entity_poly.type
_entity_poly.pdbx_seq_one_letter_code
_entity_poly.pdbx_strand_id
1 'polypeptide(L)'
;MRRRGLVVAVAAVGLAVPAGAPAQYAGDHAMPAQAGDGASVSIGFDAYAPPVIDVLAGDTVAWVNNSVRAHTVTARDGSWDSARMINGDRYEHGFDATGAVAYYCTLHPFMAGEVDVHAVLLDRPATPAGAGRPYPLSGRAAAEPGSAVTIEADTGDGFAPAGRATVGAGGAFRTTVTPATTTTYRASVPDADPSPPVQLLVLDHTVSVSVRRRGDVSVVGAQVSPPMPGGNVVLQLKLKDRFGWWPERFGRLDATSRARFTIRAPVRVAPARVLLTLGDRATPLAESPVVHLRGAAPW
;
A
#
# COMPACT_ATOMS: atom_id res chain seq x y z
N MET A 1 -27.37 88.48 -32.73
CA MET A 1 -25.96 88.09 -32.94
C MET A 1 -25.88 86.57 -32.98
N ARG A 2 -25.49 85.99 -34.11
CA ARG A 2 -25.40 84.53 -34.32
C ARG A 2 -24.09 84.01 -33.73
N ARG A 3 -24.15 83.03 -32.81
CA ARG A 3 -22.99 82.20 -32.47
C ARG A 3 -23.37 80.73 -32.68
N ARG A 4 -22.69 80.14 -33.65
CA ARG A 4 -22.80 78.75 -34.12
C ARG A 4 -22.27 77.82 -33.02
N GLY A 5 -22.99 76.73 -32.78
CA GLY A 5 -22.59 75.64 -31.89
C GLY A 5 -21.42 74.85 -32.47
N LEU A 6 -20.49 74.47 -31.59
CA LEU A 6 -19.44 73.50 -31.87
C LEU A 6 -19.85 72.18 -31.21
N VAL A 7 -20.05 71.15 -32.01
CA VAL A 7 -20.20 69.76 -31.55
C VAL A 7 -18.78 69.21 -31.38
N VAL A 8 -18.43 68.79 -30.18
CA VAL A 8 -17.22 67.97 -29.93
C VAL A 8 -17.69 66.55 -29.68
N ALA A 9 -17.37 65.66 -30.63
CA ALA A 9 -17.56 64.24 -30.51
C ALA A 9 -16.50 63.66 -29.56
N VAL A 10 -16.92 63.02 -28.48
CA VAL A 10 -16.04 62.21 -27.63
C VAL A 10 -16.06 60.78 -28.17
N ALA A 11 -14.94 60.35 -28.73
CA ALA A 11 -14.73 58.97 -29.15
C ALA A 11 -14.51 58.08 -27.92
N ALA A 12 -15.39 57.09 -27.73
CA ALA A 12 -15.21 56.04 -26.75
C ALA A 12 -14.17 55.03 -27.26
N VAL A 13 -12.99 55.01 -26.64
CA VAL A 13 -11.98 53.96 -26.87
C VAL A 13 -12.39 52.75 -26.03
N GLY A 14 -12.92 51.71 -26.70
CA GLY A 14 -13.18 50.42 -26.08
C GLY A 14 -11.88 49.68 -25.81
N LEU A 15 -11.57 49.44 -24.54
CA LEU A 15 -10.50 48.53 -24.12
C LEU A 15 -10.97 47.09 -24.38
N ALA A 16 -10.48 46.50 -25.47
CA ALA A 16 -10.60 45.07 -25.72
C ALA A 16 -9.65 44.31 -24.78
N VAL A 17 -10.20 43.51 -23.88
CA VAL A 17 -9.45 42.54 -23.08
C VAL A 17 -9.14 41.35 -24.00
N PRO A 18 -7.87 41.06 -24.34
CA PRO A 18 -7.57 39.86 -25.10
C PRO A 18 -7.85 38.62 -24.25
N ALA A 19 -8.68 37.73 -24.77
CA ALA A 19 -8.89 36.40 -24.22
C ALA A 19 -7.55 35.65 -24.18
N GLY A 20 -7.15 35.19 -23.00
CA GLY A 20 -5.89 34.47 -22.78
C GLY A 20 -5.82 33.20 -23.64
N ALA A 21 -4.78 33.11 -24.46
CA ALA A 21 -4.38 31.87 -25.09
C ALA A 21 -3.95 30.85 -24.00
N PRO A 22 -4.26 29.55 -24.14
CA PRO A 22 -3.76 28.55 -23.22
C PRO A 22 -2.23 28.48 -23.35
N ALA A 23 -1.53 28.63 -22.22
CA ALA A 23 -0.10 28.41 -22.12
C ALA A 23 0.21 26.96 -22.49
N GLN A 24 0.77 26.76 -23.68
CA GLN A 24 1.36 25.49 -24.09
C GLN A 24 2.68 25.33 -23.33
N TYR A 25 2.65 24.65 -22.19
CA TYR A 25 3.85 24.21 -21.48
C TYR A 25 4.38 22.95 -22.16
N ALA A 26 4.93 23.10 -23.36
CA ALA A 26 5.73 22.09 -24.01
C ALA A 26 7.15 22.17 -23.44
N GLY A 27 7.33 21.50 -22.30
CA GLY A 27 8.62 21.21 -21.71
C GLY A 27 8.72 19.71 -21.51
N ASP A 28 9.00 18.98 -22.59
CA ASP A 28 9.45 17.60 -22.53
C ASP A 28 10.86 17.57 -21.93
N HIS A 29 10.95 17.83 -20.62
CA HIS A 29 12.00 17.24 -19.81
C HIS A 29 11.55 15.80 -19.55
N ALA A 30 11.77 14.94 -20.53
CA ALA A 30 11.89 13.52 -20.27
C ALA A 30 13.01 13.38 -19.22
N MET A 31 12.61 13.26 -17.95
CA MET A 31 13.50 12.82 -16.90
C MET A 31 14.10 11.50 -17.39
N PRO A 32 15.43 11.38 -17.49
CA PRO A 32 16.02 10.09 -17.78
C PRO A 32 15.52 9.13 -16.71
N ALA A 33 14.92 8.02 -17.15
CA ALA A 33 14.46 6.95 -16.29
C ALA A 33 15.60 6.59 -15.33
N GLN A 34 15.43 6.90 -14.04
CA GLN A 34 16.39 6.54 -13.01
C GLN A 34 16.43 5.01 -12.95
N ALA A 35 17.60 4.47 -13.22
CA ALA A 35 17.89 3.05 -13.04
C ALA A 35 17.87 2.74 -11.54
N GLY A 36 16.84 2.03 -11.08
CA GLY A 36 16.69 1.50 -9.72
C GLY A 36 16.45 2.57 -8.66
N ASP A 37 15.25 2.61 -8.08
CA ASP A 37 15.07 3.28 -6.79
C ASP A 37 15.98 2.56 -5.78
N GLY A 38 17.15 3.14 -5.51
CA GLY A 38 18.06 2.65 -4.48
C GLY A 38 17.37 2.64 -3.12
N ALA A 39 17.81 1.75 -2.23
CA ALA A 39 17.36 1.73 -0.85
C ALA A 39 17.57 3.13 -0.23
N SER A 40 16.49 3.76 0.26
CA SER A 40 16.57 5.13 0.77
C SER A 40 15.85 5.31 2.09
N VAL A 41 16.43 6.19 2.91
CA VAL A 41 15.94 6.55 4.23
C VAL A 41 15.78 8.07 4.29
N SER A 42 14.57 8.52 4.57
CA SER A 42 14.28 9.92 4.84
C SER A 42 14.58 10.25 6.30
N ILE A 43 15.31 11.33 6.56
CA ILE A 43 15.50 11.86 7.91
C ILE A 43 14.45 12.94 8.15
N GLY A 44 13.49 12.64 9.03
CA GLY A 44 12.41 13.54 9.44
C GLY A 44 12.80 14.45 10.61
N PHE A 45 11.80 15.08 11.22
CA PHE A 45 12.02 16.01 12.33
C PHE A 45 12.82 15.40 13.49
N ASP A 46 12.52 14.16 13.84
CA ASP A 46 13.01 13.44 15.02
C ASP A 46 13.12 11.92 14.80
N ALA A 47 13.11 11.44 13.55
CA ALA A 47 13.16 10.02 13.24
C ALA A 47 13.79 9.75 11.86
N TYR A 48 14.28 8.51 11.67
CA TYR A 48 14.57 7.94 10.37
C TYR A 48 13.34 7.20 9.85
N ALA A 49 13.05 7.33 8.55
CA ALA A 49 11.90 6.71 7.91
C ALA A 49 12.33 6.00 6.60
N PRO A 50 12.25 4.66 6.53
CA PRO A 50 11.87 3.76 7.62
C PRO A 50 12.93 3.70 8.74
N PRO A 51 12.58 3.26 9.97
CA PRO A 51 13.54 3.07 11.05
C PRO A 51 14.41 1.82 10.86
N VAL A 52 13.92 0.81 10.14
CA VAL A 52 14.68 -0.37 9.72
C VAL A 52 14.56 -0.49 8.21
N ILE A 53 15.67 -0.70 7.52
CA ILE A 53 15.68 -0.90 6.07
C ILE A 53 16.35 -2.23 5.72
N ASP A 54 15.62 -3.08 5.01
CA ASP A 54 16.13 -4.33 4.45
C ASP A 54 16.84 -4.04 3.12
N VAL A 55 18.10 -4.44 2.99
CA VAL A 55 18.89 -4.34 1.76
C VAL A 55 19.59 -5.63 1.44
N LEU A 56 20.04 -5.76 0.19
CA LEU A 56 20.84 -6.90 -0.24
C LEU A 56 22.32 -6.60 -0.02
N ALA A 57 23.15 -7.61 0.26
CA ALA A 57 24.60 -7.45 0.17
C ALA A 57 24.99 -6.95 -1.25
N GLY A 58 25.81 -5.90 -1.30
CA GLY A 58 26.18 -5.13 -2.49
C GLY A 58 25.28 -3.92 -2.78
N ASP A 59 24.18 -3.71 -2.04
CA ASP A 59 23.35 -2.52 -2.19
C ASP A 59 23.98 -1.29 -1.50
N THR A 60 23.62 -0.10 -1.99
CA THR A 60 23.91 1.19 -1.36
C THR A 60 22.64 1.78 -0.76
N VAL A 61 22.69 2.19 0.50
CA VAL A 61 21.63 2.96 1.15
C VAL A 61 21.91 4.45 1.04
N ALA A 62 20.90 5.23 0.69
CA ALA A 62 20.94 6.69 0.66
C ALA A 62 20.08 7.30 1.77
N TRP A 63 20.67 8.14 2.62
CA TRP A 63 19.95 8.96 3.58
C TRP A 63 19.79 10.37 3.04
N VAL A 64 18.59 10.94 3.14
CA VAL A 64 18.30 12.33 2.73
C VAL A 64 17.70 13.09 3.90
N ASN A 65 18.29 14.22 4.27
CA ASN A 65 17.76 15.03 5.35
C ASN A 65 16.62 15.94 4.86
N ASN A 66 15.38 15.51 5.08
CA ASN A 66 14.17 16.28 4.77
C ASN A 66 13.67 17.13 5.96
N SER A 67 14.46 17.20 7.03
CA SER A 67 14.16 17.99 8.22
C SER A 67 14.69 19.41 8.11
N VAL A 68 14.06 20.33 8.85
CA VAL A 68 14.63 21.66 9.12
C VAL A 68 15.79 21.62 10.12
N ARG A 69 15.94 20.51 10.85
CA ARG A 69 17.03 20.28 11.81
C ARG A 69 18.21 19.63 11.12
N ALA A 70 19.42 19.94 11.60
CA ALA A 70 20.59 19.19 11.21
C ALA A 70 20.58 17.82 11.90
N HIS A 71 21.02 16.80 11.18
CA HIS A 71 21.11 15.43 11.65
C HIS A 71 22.44 14.80 11.25
N THR A 72 22.65 13.57 11.70
CA THR A 72 23.78 12.72 11.31
C THR A 72 23.25 11.31 11.11
N VAL A 73 24.03 10.46 10.48
CA VAL A 73 23.80 9.03 10.38
C VAL A 73 25.14 8.39 10.78
N THR A 74 25.18 7.80 11.97
CA THR A 74 26.42 7.31 12.56
C THR A 74 26.23 5.89 13.07
N ALA A 75 27.05 4.95 12.60
CA ALA A 75 27.00 3.55 13.01
C ALA A 75 27.35 3.40 14.49
N ARG A 76 26.64 2.52 15.21
CA ARG A 76 26.89 2.28 16.64
C ARG A 76 28.18 1.50 16.92
N ASP A 77 28.62 0.71 15.95
CA ASP A 77 29.91 0.00 15.99
C ASP A 77 31.09 0.88 15.55
N GLY A 78 30.82 2.12 15.12
CA GLY A 78 31.81 3.09 14.66
C GLY A 78 32.29 2.87 13.23
N SER A 79 31.65 2.01 12.42
CA SER A 79 32.12 1.71 11.06
C SER A 79 31.95 2.86 10.06
N TRP A 80 31.00 3.79 10.29
CA TRP A 80 30.74 4.91 9.39
C TRP A 80 30.03 6.10 10.08
N ASP A 81 30.19 7.29 9.53
CA ASP A 81 29.58 8.56 9.97
C ASP A 81 29.36 9.48 8.75
N SER A 82 28.15 10.01 8.60
CA SER A 82 27.80 10.99 7.56
C SER A 82 28.36 12.38 7.79
N ALA A 83 28.89 12.66 8.99
CA ALA A 83 29.03 13.99 9.55
C ALA A 83 27.69 14.75 9.58
N ARG A 84 27.75 16.04 9.92
CA ARG A 84 26.56 16.90 10.03
C ARG A 84 25.91 17.11 8.66
N MET A 85 24.65 16.69 8.55
CA MET A 85 23.77 16.88 7.39
C MET A 85 22.73 17.97 7.68
N ILE A 86 22.65 19.00 6.84
CA ILE A 86 21.59 20.02 6.86
C ILE A 86 20.43 19.65 5.93
N ASN A 87 19.38 20.47 5.87
CA ASN A 87 18.23 20.23 5.00
C ASN A 87 18.66 20.07 3.53
N GLY A 88 18.21 18.99 2.90
CA GLY A 88 18.52 18.64 1.51
C GLY A 88 19.79 17.82 1.33
N ASP A 89 20.65 17.70 2.35
CA ASP A 89 21.87 16.91 2.23
C ASP A 89 21.57 15.42 2.04
N ARG A 90 22.46 14.77 1.31
CA ARG A 90 22.40 13.35 0.98
C ARG A 90 23.70 12.65 1.38
N TYR A 91 23.58 11.50 2.02
CA TYR A 91 24.68 10.62 2.40
C TYR A 91 24.43 9.21 1.85
N GLU A 92 25.47 8.53 1.38
CA GLU A 92 25.38 7.18 0.83
C GLU A 92 26.40 6.26 1.49
N HIS A 93 26.00 5.00 1.71
CA HIS A 93 26.87 3.95 2.21
C HIS A 93 26.55 2.60 1.54
N GLY A 94 27.57 1.90 1.06
CA GLY A 94 27.47 0.57 0.47
C GLY A 94 27.63 -0.52 1.53
N PHE A 95 26.88 -1.61 1.42
CA PHE A 95 26.87 -2.71 2.37
C PHE A 95 27.18 -4.05 1.69
N ASP A 96 28.41 -4.55 1.82
CA ASP A 96 28.84 -5.78 1.13
C ASP A 96 28.70 -7.07 1.95
N ALA A 97 28.51 -6.96 3.27
CA ALA A 97 28.42 -8.11 4.18
C ALA A 97 27.03 -8.20 4.81
N THR A 98 26.50 -9.41 4.90
CA THR A 98 25.23 -9.67 5.59
C THR A 98 25.34 -9.40 7.09
N GLY A 99 24.22 -9.01 7.69
CA GLY A 99 24.14 -8.67 9.11
C GLY A 99 23.33 -7.40 9.35
N ALA A 100 23.11 -7.10 10.63
CA ALA A 100 22.41 -5.90 11.07
C ALA A 100 23.40 -4.86 11.59
N VAL A 101 23.29 -3.62 11.12
CA VAL A 101 24.10 -2.48 11.60
C VAL A 101 23.18 -1.39 12.12
N ALA A 102 23.11 -1.28 13.45
CA ALA A 102 22.38 -0.21 14.12
C ALA A 102 23.14 1.12 14.00
N TYR A 103 22.41 2.21 13.79
CA TYR A 103 22.95 3.57 13.70
C TYR A 103 22.09 4.56 14.48
N TYR A 104 22.62 5.77 14.68
CA TYR A 104 21.96 6.81 15.45
C TYR A 104 22.37 8.21 15.01
N CYS A 105 21.64 9.22 15.51
CA CYS A 105 22.02 10.62 15.35
C CYS A 105 22.84 11.08 16.55
N THR A 106 24.07 11.53 16.34
CA THR A 106 24.94 12.06 17.41
C THR A 106 24.40 13.34 18.03
N LEU A 107 23.65 14.15 17.26
CA LEU A 107 23.00 15.38 17.75
C LEU A 107 21.72 15.08 18.56
N HIS A 108 21.06 13.95 18.28
CA HIS A 108 19.78 13.56 18.86
C HIS A 108 19.80 12.06 19.20
N PRO A 109 20.45 11.65 20.31
CA PRO A 109 20.77 10.23 20.56
C PRO A 109 19.57 9.28 20.68
N PHE A 110 18.36 9.80 20.84
CA PHE A 110 17.11 9.03 20.81
C PHE A 110 16.71 8.58 19.40
N MET A 111 17.23 9.23 18.35
CA MET A 111 17.01 8.81 16.97
C MET A 111 17.88 7.59 16.68
N ALA A 112 17.23 6.46 16.41
CA ALA A 112 17.89 5.21 16.07
C ALA A 112 17.30 4.65 14.78
N GLY A 113 18.16 3.99 14.01
CA GLY A 113 17.73 3.14 12.91
C GLY A 113 18.65 1.94 12.76
N GLU A 114 18.31 1.06 11.83
CA GLU A 114 19.04 -0.17 11.55
C GLU A 114 19.02 -0.46 10.05
N VAL A 115 20.15 -0.93 9.53
CA VAL A 115 20.25 -1.50 8.18
C VAL A 115 20.42 -3.01 8.34
N ASP A 116 19.46 -3.76 7.83
CA ASP A 116 19.50 -5.23 7.79
C ASP A 116 19.94 -5.67 6.40
N VAL A 117 21.13 -6.25 6.32
CA VAL A 117 21.75 -6.69 5.07
C VAL A 117 21.55 -8.18 4.91
N HIS A 118 20.87 -8.58 3.83
CA HIS A 118 20.46 -9.95 3.56
C HIS A 118 21.17 -10.51 2.33
N ALA A 119 21.31 -11.83 2.26
CA ALA A 119 21.81 -12.51 1.06
C ALA A 119 20.72 -12.69 0.00
N VAL A 120 19.45 -12.63 0.40
CA VAL A 120 18.29 -12.77 -0.48
C VAL A 120 17.12 -11.96 0.08
N LEU A 121 16.43 -11.26 -0.82
CA LEU A 121 15.23 -10.50 -0.53
C LEU A 121 14.11 -10.94 -1.46
N LEU A 122 12.92 -11.10 -0.89
CA LEU A 122 11.69 -11.31 -1.63
C LEU A 122 10.87 -10.01 -1.62
N ASP A 123 10.43 -9.57 -2.80
CA ASP A 123 9.68 -8.33 -2.93
C ASP A 123 8.32 -8.47 -2.24
N ARG A 124 7.89 -7.41 -1.55
CA ARG A 124 6.55 -7.38 -0.93
C ARG A 124 5.47 -7.44 -2.03
N PRO A 125 4.50 -8.37 -1.94
CA PRO A 125 3.39 -8.42 -2.88
C PRO A 125 2.64 -7.09 -2.96
N ALA A 126 2.57 -6.51 -4.16
CA ALA A 126 1.88 -5.23 -4.37
C ALA A 126 0.35 -5.38 -4.41
N THR A 127 -0.16 -6.59 -4.70
CA THR A 127 -1.60 -6.86 -4.81
C THR A 127 -1.98 -8.17 -4.11
N PRO A 128 -3.23 -8.29 -3.65
CA PRO A 128 -3.75 -9.57 -3.18
C PRO A 128 -3.82 -10.60 -4.32
N ALA A 129 -3.60 -11.88 -3.99
CA ALA A 129 -3.82 -12.99 -4.90
C ALA A 129 -5.26 -13.51 -4.83
N GLY A 130 -5.71 -14.18 -5.89
CA GLY A 130 -6.94 -14.98 -5.85
C GLY A 130 -6.62 -16.42 -5.47
N ALA A 131 -7.49 -17.05 -4.66
CA ALA A 131 -7.29 -18.44 -4.26
C ALA A 131 -7.16 -19.38 -5.46
N GLY A 132 -6.13 -20.23 -5.45
CA GLY A 132 -5.84 -21.20 -6.49
C GLY A 132 -5.41 -20.59 -7.82
N ARG A 133 -5.09 -19.30 -7.86
CA ARG A 133 -4.61 -18.63 -9.08
C ARG A 133 -3.10 -18.46 -9.06
N PRO A 134 -2.42 -18.57 -10.21
CA PRO A 134 -1.01 -18.24 -10.33
C PRO A 134 -0.74 -16.80 -9.89
N TYR A 135 0.26 -16.61 -9.03
CA TYR A 135 0.72 -15.31 -8.56
C TYR A 135 2.24 -15.19 -8.74
N PRO A 136 2.74 -14.15 -9.44
CA PRO A 136 4.16 -13.97 -9.63
C PRO A 136 4.82 -13.45 -8.35
N LEU A 137 5.92 -14.08 -7.96
CA LEU A 137 6.82 -13.59 -6.92
C LEU A 137 8.15 -13.21 -7.57
N SER A 138 8.75 -12.11 -7.09
CA SER A 138 10.04 -11.62 -7.54
C SER A 138 10.90 -11.23 -6.34
N GLY A 139 12.19 -11.16 -6.56
CA GLY A 139 13.15 -10.71 -5.56
C GLY A 139 14.55 -10.60 -6.14
N ARG A 140 15.52 -10.38 -5.25
CA ARG A 140 16.94 -10.27 -5.60
C ARG A 140 17.77 -11.10 -4.61
N ALA A 141 18.90 -11.63 -5.08
CA ALA A 141 19.84 -12.41 -4.30
C ALA A 141 21.28 -11.98 -4.61
N ALA A 142 22.11 -11.86 -3.58
CA ALA A 142 23.55 -11.64 -3.67
C ALA A 142 24.23 -12.99 -3.86
N ALA A 143 23.93 -13.63 -5.00
CA ALA A 143 24.45 -14.93 -5.37
C ALA A 143 24.76 -14.96 -6.86
N GLU A 144 25.65 -15.86 -7.25
CA GLU A 144 26.06 -16.01 -8.66
C GLU A 144 24.86 -16.33 -9.55
N PRO A 145 24.81 -15.77 -10.78
CA PRO A 145 23.80 -16.17 -11.76
C PRO A 145 23.80 -17.69 -11.97
N GLY A 146 22.62 -18.30 -11.97
CA GLY A 146 22.46 -19.75 -12.00
C GLY A 146 22.26 -20.40 -10.62
N SER A 147 22.49 -19.66 -9.52
CA SER A 147 22.21 -20.15 -8.17
C SER A 147 20.73 -20.46 -7.98
N ALA A 148 20.42 -21.55 -7.27
CA ALA A 148 19.06 -21.94 -6.97
C ALA A 148 18.46 -21.05 -5.86
N VAL A 149 17.21 -20.64 -6.05
CA VAL A 149 16.40 -19.99 -5.01
C VAL A 149 15.21 -20.88 -4.71
N THR A 150 15.01 -21.20 -3.43
CA THR A 150 13.80 -21.89 -2.98
C THR A 150 12.83 -20.87 -2.42
N ILE A 151 11.57 -20.91 -2.86
CA ILE A 151 10.50 -20.16 -2.23
C ILE A 151 9.82 -21.08 -1.25
N GLU A 152 9.75 -20.65 0.00
CA GLU A 152 9.11 -21.38 1.09
C GLU A 152 7.82 -20.65 1.50
N ALA A 153 6.82 -21.43 1.85
CA ALA A 153 5.50 -20.97 2.28
C ALA A 153 5.20 -21.47 3.68
N ASP A 154 4.60 -20.61 4.50
CA ASP A 154 4.04 -20.94 5.80
C ASP A 154 2.56 -20.53 5.83
N THR A 155 1.67 -21.52 6.01
CA THR A 155 0.23 -21.36 6.17
C THR A 155 -0.23 -21.51 7.63
N GLY A 156 0.69 -21.60 8.58
CA GLY A 156 0.45 -21.78 10.02
C GLY A 156 1.19 -22.96 10.65
N ASP A 157 1.83 -23.82 9.86
CA ASP A 157 2.51 -25.05 10.29
C ASP A 157 4.05 -24.99 10.10
N GLY A 158 4.58 -23.82 9.75
CA GLY A 158 5.98 -23.60 9.45
C GLY A 158 6.29 -23.57 7.96
N PHE A 159 7.52 -23.15 7.63
CA PHE A 159 7.96 -22.96 6.25
C PHE A 159 8.24 -24.29 5.55
N ALA A 160 7.62 -24.49 4.39
CA ALA A 160 7.84 -25.62 3.50
C ALA A 160 8.06 -25.15 2.04
N PRO A 161 8.81 -25.89 1.21
CA PRO A 161 9.04 -25.52 -0.19
C PRO A 161 7.73 -25.40 -1.00
N ALA A 162 7.54 -24.27 -1.67
CA ALA A 162 6.36 -23.93 -2.47
C ALA A 162 6.69 -23.52 -3.91
N GLY A 163 7.95 -23.20 -4.19
CA GLY A 163 8.39 -22.82 -5.53
C GLY A 163 9.91 -22.84 -5.65
N ARG A 164 10.39 -22.73 -6.89
CA ARG A 164 11.82 -22.59 -7.20
C ARG A 164 12.02 -21.49 -8.22
N ALA A 165 13.16 -20.82 -8.12
CA ALA A 165 13.66 -19.88 -9.11
C ALA A 165 15.16 -20.10 -9.30
N THR A 166 15.72 -19.37 -10.26
CA THR A 166 17.16 -19.28 -10.47
C THR A 166 17.54 -17.81 -10.49
N VAL A 167 18.67 -17.48 -9.87
CA VAL A 167 19.22 -16.14 -9.90
C VAL A 167 19.64 -15.80 -11.33
N GLY A 168 19.09 -14.71 -11.87
CA GLY A 168 19.41 -14.19 -13.18
C GLY A 168 20.60 -13.23 -13.15
N ALA A 169 20.92 -12.65 -14.32
CA ALA A 169 21.91 -11.59 -14.41
C ALA A 169 21.50 -10.40 -13.53
N GLY A 170 22.46 -9.86 -12.75
CA GLY A 170 22.19 -8.76 -11.81
C GLY A 170 21.45 -9.18 -10.54
N GLY A 171 21.43 -10.47 -10.19
CA GLY A 171 20.90 -10.97 -8.91
C GLY A 171 19.38 -11.14 -8.85
N ALA A 172 18.62 -10.72 -9.86
CA ALA A 172 17.16 -10.80 -9.85
C ALA A 172 16.65 -12.24 -10.08
N PHE A 173 15.58 -12.63 -9.39
CA PHE A 173 14.88 -13.90 -9.64
C PHE A 173 13.37 -13.70 -9.70
N ARG A 174 12.66 -14.61 -10.37
CA ARG A 174 11.20 -14.65 -10.44
C ARG A 174 10.70 -16.07 -10.41
N THR A 175 9.54 -16.29 -9.81
CA THR A 175 8.81 -17.56 -9.87
C THR A 175 7.31 -17.31 -9.78
N THR A 176 6.53 -18.38 -9.87
CA THR A 176 5.08 -18.34 -9.76
C THR A 176 4.64 -19.34 -8.69
N VAL A 177 3.80 -18.88 -7.77
CA VAL A 177 3.14 -19.73 -6.76
C VAL A 177 1.63 -19.79 -7.04
N THR A 178 0.94 -20.76 -6.45
CA THR A 178 -0.53 -20.89 -6.58
C THR A 178 -1.14 -21.01 -5.19
N PRO A 179 -1.28 -19.89 -4.44
CA PRO A 179 -1.70 -19.93 -3.05
C PRO A 179 -3.20 -20.19 -2.95
N ALA A 180 -3.62 -21.03 -2.00
CA ALA A 180 -5.03 -21.33 -1.75
C ALA A 180 -5.65 -20.45 -0.65
N THR A 181 -4.83 -20.00 0.30
CA THR A 181 -5.21 -19.13 1.42
C THR A 181 -4.08 -18.14 1.70
N THR A 182 -4.31 -17.19 2.60
CA THR A 182 -3.30 -16.20 2.97
C THR A 182 -2.06 -16.90 3.52
N THR A 183 -0.91 -16.61 2.92
CA THR A 183 0.33 -17.36 3.15
C THR A 183 1.49 -16.40 3.37
N THR A 184 2.36 -16.74 4.31
CA THR A 184 3.64 -16.06 4.51
C THR A 184 4.70 -16.73 3.66
N TYR A 185 5.41 -15.97 2.83
CA TYR A 185 6.47 -16.46 1.97
C TYR A 185 7.84 -15.94 2.40
N ARG A 186 8.88 -16.73 2.17
CA ARG A 186 10.28 -16.27 2.20
C ARG A 186 11.08 -16.95 1.10
N ALA A 187 12.20 -16.36 0.73
CA ALA A 187 13.14 -16.92 -0.22
C ALA A 187 14.40 -17.41 0.50
N SER A 188 15.00 -18.50 0.04
CA SER A 188 16.27 -19.00 0.55
C SER A 188 17.22 -19.34 -0.60
N VAL A 189 18.50 -19.08 -0.37
CA VAL A 189 19.61 -19.49 -1.23
C VAL A 189 20.53 -20.44 -0.42
N PRO A 190 21.32 -21.30 -1.07
CA PRO A 190 22.25 -22.18 -0.37
C PRO A 190 23.20 -21.39 0.54
N ASP A 191 23.51 -21.97 1.70
CA ASP A 191 24.53 -21.48 2.65
C ASP A 191 24.32 -20.05 3.18
N ALA A 192 23.09 -19.53 3.13
CA ALA A 192 22.73 -18.23 3.70
C ALA A 192 21.40 -18.28 4.47
N ASP A 193 21.21 -17.30 5.34
CA ASP A 193 19.93 -17.09 6.01
C ASP A 193 18.82 -16.75 5.01
N PRO A 194 17.58 -17.20 5.25
CA PRO A 194 16.46 -16.88 4.37
C PRO A 194 16.08 -15.39 4.48
N SER A 195 15.40 -14.90 3.44
CA SER A 195 14.88 -13.53 3.42
C SER A 195 13.92 -13.28 4.60
N PRO A 196 13.72 -12.02 4.99
CA PRO A 196 12.57 -11.63 5.80
C PRO A 196 11.27 -12.17 5.18
N PRO A 197 10.32 -12.63 6.02
CA PRO A 197 9.04 -13.14 5.53
C PRO A 197 8.16 -12.00 4.99
N VAL A 198 7.49 -12.25 3.87
CA VAL A 198 6.47 -11.35 3.29
C VAL A 198 5.12 -12.06 3.25
N GLN A 199 4.07 -11.37 3.67
CA GLN A 199 2.71 -11.92 3.63
C GLN A 199 2.05 -11.66 2.28
N LEU A 200 1.51 -12.70 1.66
CA LEU A 200 0.63 -12.60 0.50
C LEU A 200 -0.82 -12.78 0.95
N LEU A 201 -1.58 -11.68 0.92
CA LEU A 201 -3.02 -11.72 1.14
C LEU A 201 -3.69 -12.50 0.00
N VAL A 202 -4.52 -13.49 0.34
CA VAL A 202 -5.32 -14.23 -0.63
C VAL A 202 -6.79 -13.96 -0.41
N LEU A 203 -7.48 -13.54 -1.46
CA LEU A 203 -8.93 -13.39 -1.49
C LEU A 203 -9.53 -14.77 -1.76
N ASP A 204 -9.77 -15.52 -0.69
CA ASP A 204 -10.33 -16.88 -0.70
C ASP A 204 -11.78 -16.94 -0.18
N HIS A 205 -12.31 -15.81 0.31
CA HIS A 205 -13.64 -15.73 0.88
C HIS A 205 -14.69 -15.18 -0.08
N THR A 206 -15.94 -15.60 0.16
CA THR A 206 -17.15 -15.07 -0.44
C THR A 206 -18.11 -14.62 0.65
N VAL A 207 -18.84 -13.53 0.42
CA VAL A 207 -19.89 -13.06 1.33
C VAL A 207 -21.25 -13.25 0.67
N SER A 208 -22.05 -14.16 1.20
CA SER A 208 -23.47 -14.27 0.85
C SER A 208 -24.29 -13.38 1.76
N VAL A 209 -25.30 -12.72 1.20
CA VAL A 209 -26.15 -11.77 1.92
C VAL A 209 -27.62 -12.11 1.72
N SER A 210 -28.42 -11.97 2.77
CA SER A 210 -29.87 -12.14 2.76
C SER A 210 -30.54 -10.96 3.46
N VAL A 211 -31.73 -10.59 3.00
CA VAL A 211 -32.52 -9.53 3.61
C VAL A 211 -33.86 -10.10 4.04
N ARG A 212 -34.19 -9.95 5.32
CA ARG A 212 -35.53 -10.24 5.85
C ARG A 212 -36.17 -8.96 6.34
N ARG A 213 -37.44 -8.74 6.00
CA ARG A 213 -38.17 -7.54 6.39
C ARG A 213 -39.35 -7.92 7.28
N ARG A 214 -39.55 -7.15 8.36
CA ARG A 214 -40.76 -7.23 9.20
C ARG A 214 -41.22 -5.81 9.52
N GLY A 215 -42.31 -5.39 8.88
CA GLY A 215 -42.84 -4.03 8.98
C GLY A 215 -41.77 -2.99 8.63
N ASP A 216 -41.30 -2.30 9.66
CA ASP A 216 -40.43 -1.13 9.57
C ASP A 216 -38.93 -1.43 9.73
N VAL A 217 -38.60 -2.70 9.92
CA VAL A 217 -37.27 -3.19 10.21
C VAL A 217 -36.81 -4.12 9.09
N SER A 218 -35.62 -3.86 8.55
CA SER A 218 -34.91 -4.79 7.66
C SER A 218 -33.74 -5.39 8.44
N VAL A 219 -33.60 -6.72 8.38
CA VAL A 219 -32.46 -7.47 8.92
C VAL A 219 -31.64 -7.97 7.75
N VAL A 220 -30.40 -7.49 7.65
CA VAL A 220 -29.41 -7.95 6.67
C VAL A 220 -28.56 -9.02 7.35
N GLY A 221 -28.68 -10.27 6.91
CA GLY A 221 -27.84 -11.37 7.34
C GLY A 221 -26.69 -11.56 6.36
N ALA A 222 -25.47 -11.71 6.86
CA ALA A 222 -24.29 -12.06 6.09
C ALA A 222 -23.75 -13.42 6.54
N GLN A 223 -23.28 -14.22 5.60
CA GLN A 223 -22.56 -15.48 5.84
C GLN A 223 -21.31 -15.48 4.97
N VAL A 224 -20.18 -15.78 5.60
CA VAL A 224 -18.88 -15.88 4.93
C VAL A 224 -18.50 -17.34 4.72
N SER A 225 -17.93 -17.65 3.55
CA SER A 225 -17.39 -18.96 3.18
C SER A 225 -16.08 -18.80 2.40
N PRO A 226 -14.99 -19.53 2.74
CA PRO A 226 -14.85 -20.43 3.90
C PRO A 226 -15.09 -19.75 5.26
N PRO A 227 -15.43 -20.48 6.34
CA PRO A 227 -15.71 -19.87 7.64
C PRO A 227 -14.53 -19.07 8.18
N MET A 228 -14.80 -17.86 8.68
CA MET A 228 -13.85 -16.97 9.36
C MET A 228 -14.46 -16.42 10.66
N PRO A 229 -14.60 -17.23 11.72
CA PRO A 229 -15.14 -16.77 13.00
C PRO A 229 -14.42 -15.53 13.53
N GLY A 230 -15.16 -14.55 14.06
CA GLY A 230 -14.59 -13.31 14.60
C GLY A 230 -14.14 -12.27 13.56
N GLY A 231 -14.22 -12.59 12.26
CA GLY A 231 -13.86 -11.68 11.16
C GLY A 231 -14.70 -10.39 11.15
N ASN A 232 -14.10 -9.29 10.69
CA ASN A 232 -14.77 -7.98 10.68
C ASN A 232 -15.65 -7.84 9.44
N VAL A 233 -16.89 -7.43 9.64
CA VAL A 233 -17.83 -7.14 8.55
C VAL A 233 -18.38 -5.73 8.63
N VAL A 234 -18.55 -5.11 7.46
CA VAL A 234 -19.06 -3.76 7.32
C VAL A 234 -20.29 -3.78 6.43
N LEU A 235 -21.43 -3.39 6.97
CA LEU A 235 -22.60 -3.06 6.16
C LEU A 235 -22.38 -1.67 5.56
N GLN A 236 -22.38 -1.60 4.24
CA GLN A 236 -22.35 -0.34 3.50
C GLN A 236 -23.68 -0.08 2.81
N LEU A 237 -24.04 1.20 2.74
CA LEU A 237 -25.18 1.68 2.00
C LEU A 237 -24.74 2.64 0.92
N LYS A 238 -25.38 2.55 -0.25
CA LYS A 238 -25.18 3.50 -1.33
C LYS A 238 -26.06 4.72 -1.10
N LEU A 239 -25.47 5.81 -0.62
CA LEU A 239 -26.16 7.05 -0.27
C LEU A 239 -25.99 8.06 -1.40
N LYS A 240 -27.10 8.49 -2.01
CA LYS A 240 -27.07 9.46 -3.12
C LYS A 240 -26.47 10.79 -2.71
N ASP A 241 -26.87 11.31 -1.54
CA ASP A 241 -26.42 12.61 -1.03
C ASP A 241 -24.94 12.64 -0.63
N ARG A 242 -24.31 11.47 -0.56
CA ARG A 242 -22.89 11.29 -0.22
C ARG A 242 -22.08 10.68 -1.36
N PHE A 243 -22.66 10.62 -2.56
CA PHE A 243 -22.01 10.22 -3.81
C PHE A 243 -21.21 8.90 -3.75
N GLY A 244 -21.66 7.91 -2.97
CA GLY A 244 -20.87 6.69 -2.82
C GLY A 244 -21.43 5.64 -1.87
N TRP A 245 -20.60 4.62 -1.61
CA TRP A 245 -20.81 3.60 -0.59
C TRP A 245 -20.27 4.09 0.74
N TRP A 246 -21.12 4.09 1.77
CA TRP A 246 -20.75 4.57 3.09
C TRP A 246 -20.92 3.46 4.13
N PRO A 247 -19.95 3.27 5.04
CA PRO A 247 -20.12 2.42 6.20
C PRO A 247 -21.32 2.88 7.02
N GLU A 248 -22.29 1.99 7.22
CA GLU A 248 -23.48 2.23 8.04
C GLU A 248 -23.35 1.54 9.39
N ARG A 249 -22.91 0.28 9.39
CA ARG A 249 -22.68 -0.50 10.62
C ARG A 249 -21.47 -1.40 10.50
N PHE A 250 -20.78 -1.54 11.62
CA PHE A 250 -19.70 -2.51 11.81
C PHE A 250 -20.20 -3.69 12.62
N GLY A 251 -19.66 -4.87 12.36
CA GLY A 251 -19.97 -6.09 13.08
C GLY A 251 -18.80 -7.07 13.07
N ARG A 252 -18.93 -8.12 13.87
CA ARG A 252 -18.04 -9.29 13.81
C ARG A 252 -18.86 -10.52 13.47
N LEU A 253 -18.24 -11.44 12.77
CA LEU A 253 -18.80 -12.75 12.49
C LEU A 253 -18.84 -13.59 13.78
N ASP A 254 -19.93 -14.31 14.00
CA ASP A 254 -20.08 -15.25 15.11
C ASP A 254 -19.26 -16.55 14.88
N ALA A 255 -19.36 -17.50 15.82
CA ALA A 255 -18.68 -18.81 15.73
C ALA A 255 -19.04 -19.61 14.47
N THR A 256 -20.18 -19.31 13.83
CA THR A 256 -20.64 -19.94 12.58
C THR A 256 -20.36 -19.09 11.34
N SER A 257 -19.55 -18.04 11.48
CA SER A 257 -19.20 -17.10 10.41
C SER A 257 -20.40 -16.33 9.85
N ARG A 258 -21.34 -15.97 10.73
CA ARG A 258 -22.52 -15.16 10.40
C ARG A 258 -22.52 -13.83 11.11
N ALA A 259 -23.13 -12.83 10.48
CA ALA A 259 -23.44 -11.55 11.12
C ALA A 259 -24.86 -11.11 10.75
N ARG A 260 -25.48 -10.29 11.61
CA ARG A 260 -26.79 -9.71 11.36
C ARG A 260 -26.77 -8.22 11.68
N PHE A 261 -27.29 -7.43 10.76
CA PHE A 261 -27.43 -5.99 10.91
C PHE A 261 -28.91 -5.62 10.86
N THR A 262 -29.37 -4.84 11.83
CA THR A 262 -30.75 -4.35 11.88
C THR A 262 -30.81 -2.89 11.45
N ILE A 263 -31.63 -2.58 10.44
CA ILE A 263 -31.80 -1.25 9.86
C ILE A 263 -33.26 -0.81 10.02
N ARG A 264 -33.48 0.45 10.46
CA ARG A 264 -34.80 1.08 10.60
C ARG A 264 -34.99 2.19 9.54
N ALA A 265 -36.23 2.67 9.33
CA ALA A 265 -36.47 3.86 8.50
C ALA A 265 -35.69 5.08 8.99
N PRO A 266 -35.36 6.03 8.09
CA PRO A 266 -35.81 6.16 6.68
C PRO A 266 -34.86 5.55 5.63
N VAL A 267 -33.82 4.82 6.06
CA VAL A 267 -32.69 4.33 5.25
C VAL A 267 -33.06 3.23 4.22
N ARG A 268 -34.37 2.95 4.05
CA ARG A 268 -34.97 1.75 3.42
C ARG A 268 -34.82 1.63 1.90
N VAL A 269 -34.29 2.65 1.23
CA VAL A 269 -34.28 2.71 -0.26
C VAL A 269 -32.86 2.63 -0.83
N ALA A 270 -31.84 2.60 0.02
CA ALA A 270 -30.47 2.48 -0.43
C ALA A 270 -30.14 1.02 -0.83
N PRO A 271 -29.45 0.82 -1.96
CA PRO A 271 -28.68 -0.40 -2.19
C PRO A 271 -27.73 -0.63 -1.01
N ALA A 272 -27.60 -1.88 -0.59
CA ALA A 272 -26.77 -2.32 0.52
C ALA A 272 -25.81 -3.42 0.06
N ARG A 273 -24.63 -3.46 0.67
CA ARG A 273 -23.68 -4.57 0.52
C ARG A 273 -22.99 -4.82 1.85
N VAL A 274 -22.47 -6.03 2.04
CA VAL A 274 -21.65 -6.38 3.20
C VAL A 274 -20.25 -6.71 2.72
N LEU A 275 -19.26 -6.08 3.34
CA LEU A 275 -17.85 -6.36 3.11
C LEU A 275 -17.34 -7.21 4.26
N LEU A 276 -16.56 -8.25 3.95
CA LEU A 276 -15.59 -8.81 4.88
C LEU A 276 -14.32 -7.97 4.77
N THR A 277 -13.71 -7.61 5.90
CA THR A 277 -12.57 -6.68 5.94
C THR A 277 -11.48 -7.15 6.90
N LEU A 278 -10.27 -6.61 6.73
CA LEU A 278 -9.20 -6.70 7.72
C LEU A 278 -9.56 -5.96 9.02
N GLY A 279 -8.65 -5.98 9.99
CA GLY A 279 -8.81 -5.29 11.29
C GLY A 279 -9.07 -3.78 11.18
N ASP A 280 -8.59 -3.16 10.10
CA ASP A 280 -8.77 -1.74 9.78
C ASP A 280 -10.21 -1.37 9.39
N ARG A 281 -11.07 -2.36 9.11
CA ARG A 281 -12.45 -2.20 8.62
C ARG A 281 -12.56 -1.43 7.30
N ALA A 282 -11.47 -1.30 6.56
CA ALA A 282 -11.37 -0.56 5.33
C ALA A 282 -10.94 -1.45 4.17
N THR A 283 -9.97 -2.34 4.39
CA THR A 283 -9.41 -3.21 3.35
C THR A 283 -10.32 -4.42 3.14
N PRO A 284 -10.97 -4.56 1.97
CA PRO A 284 -11.91 -5.64 1.70
C PRO A 284 -11.18 -6.96 1.43
N LEU A 285 -11.65 -8.02 2.09
CA LEU A 285 -11.28 -9.42 1.82
C LEU A 285 -12.29 -10.10 0.89
N ALA A 286 -13.55 -9.68 0.96
CA ALA A 286 -14.62 -10.14 0.09
C ALA A 286 -15.76 -9.12 0.12
N GLU A 287 -16.49 -9.01 -0.98
CA GLU A 287 -17.69 -8.20 -1.06
C GLU A 287 -18.91 -9.06 -1.41
N SER A 288 -20.04 -8.78 -0.77
CA SER A 288 -21.30 -9.40 -1.17
C SER A 288 -21.82 -8.80 -2.47
N PRO A 289 -22.68 -9.52 -3.22
CA PRO A 289 -23.56 -8.88 -4.19
C PRO A 289 -24.36 -7.74 -3.54
N VAL A 290 -24.72 -6.74 -4.35
CA VAL A 290 -25.57 -5.64 -3.92
C VAL A 290 -27.00 -6.13 -3.74
N VAL A 291 -27.59 -5.87 -2.58
CA VAL A 291 -29.00 -6.16 -2.29
C VAL A 291 -29.78 -4.88 -2.06
N HIS A 292 -31.06 -4.93 -2.39
CA HIS A 292 -31.98 -3.85 -2.05
C HIS A 292 -32.64 -4.18 -0.72
N LEU A 293 -32.76 -3.19 0.17
CA LEU A 293 -33.46 -3.34 1.45
C LEU A 293 -34.99 -3.48 1.29
N ARG A 294 -35.48 -3.40 0.05
CA ARG A 294 -36.81 -3.82 -0.39
C ARG A 294 -36.74 -5.31 -0.72
N GLY A 295 -37.34 -6.16 0.12
CA GLY A 295 -37.57 -7.55 -0.26
C GLY A 295 -38.49 -7.61 -1.49
N ALA A 296 -38.32 -8.63 -2.33
CA ALA A 296 -39.33 -9.02 -3.31
C ALA A 296 -40.70 -9.11 -2.62
N ALA A 297 -41.74 -8.67 -3.31
CA ALA A 297 -43.10 -8.70 -2.80
C ALA A 297 -43.45 -10.09 -2.24
N PRO A 298 -44.22 -10.19 -1.14
CA PRO A 298 -44.75 -11.47 -0.73
C PRO A 298 -45.64 -12.01 -1.86
N TRP A 299 -45.41 -13.26 -2.25
CA TRP A 299 -46.33 -14.02 -3.07
C TRP A 299 -47.63 -14.26 -2.28
#